data_AF-A0A1W9PK54-F1
#
_entry.id   AF-A0A1W9PK54-F1
#
_cell.length_a   1.000
_cell.length_b   1.000
_cell.length_c   1.000
_cell.angle_alpha   90.00
_cell.angle_beta   90.00
_cell.angle_gamma   90.00
#
_symmetry.space_group_name_H-M   'P 1'
#
loop_
_entity.id
_entity.type
_entity.pdbx_description
1 polymer ?
#
loop_
_entity_poly.entity_id
_entity_poly.type
_entity_poly.pdbx_seq_one_letter_code
_entity_poly.pdbx_strand_id
1 'polypeptide(L)'
;MIGNRAETEDIVQETFIKAFKALDSFDEKYAFSTWLYKIATNHCIDVLRKRKLSTFSLDSSIQTEKGNLHRQYSDDSFSPEKALIYR
;
A
#
# COMPACT_ATOMS: atom_id res chain seq x y z
N MET A 1 -13.09 -1.73 2.03
CA MET A 1 -13.78 -0.60 2.66
C MET A 1 -12.99 -0.20 3.90
N ILE A 2 -12.74 1.10 4.10
CA ILE A 2 -12.02 1.62 5.27
C ILE A 2 -12.90 1.43 6.51
N GLY A 3 -12.34 0.87 7.57
CA GLY A 3 -13.08 0.49 8.78
C GLY A 3 -12.98 1.50 9.94
N ASN A 4 -12.25 2.60 9.75
CA ASN A 4 -12.01 3.62 10.77
C ASN A 4 -12.62 4.96 10.35
N ARG A 5 -13.40 5.58 11.24
CA ARG A 5 -14.08 6.86 11.02
C ARG A 5 -13.10 8.01 10.77
N ALA A 6 -12.04 8.12 11.58
CA ALA A 6 -11.04 9.19 11.44
C ALA A 6 -10.32 9.09 10.08
N GLU A 7 -9.89 7.89 9.71
CA GLU A 7 -9.27 7.63 8.41
C GLU A 7 -10.22 7.95 7.25
N THR A 8 -11.52 7.69 7.43
CA THR A 8 -12.54 8.06 6.43
C THR A 8 -12.64 9.57 6.27
N GLU A 9 -12.61 10.33 7.36
CA GLU A 9 -12.63 11.80 7.32
C GLU A 9 -11.40 12.35 6.59
N ASP A 10 -10.21 11.81 6.88
CA ASP A 10 -8.97 12.20 6.21
C ASP A 10 -9.02 11.92 4.70
N ILE A 11 -9.46 10.72 4.33
CA ILE A 11 -9.63 10.32 2.92
C ILE A 11 -10.62 11.22 2.19
N VAL A 12 -11.71 11.60 2.84
CA VAL A 12 -12.70 12.52 2.25
C VAL A 12 -12.07 13.89 2.01
N GLN A 13 -11.34 14.45 2.99
CA GLN A 13 -10.67 15.73 2.83
C GLN A 13 -9.64 15.69 1.69
N GLU A 14 -8.77 14.68 1.67
CA GLU A 14 -7.78 14.51 0.60
C GLU A 14 -8.44 14.35 -0.78
N THR A 15 -9.55 13.62 -0.85
CA THR A 15 -10.32 13.43 -2.09
C THR A 15 -10.80 14.76 -2.65
N PHE A 16 -11.40 15.62 -1.82
CA PHE A 16 -11.87 16.94 -2.26
C PHE A 16 -10.72 17.86 -2.67
N ILE A 17 -9.58 17.83 -1.97
CA ILE A 17 -8.39 18.59 -2.37
C ILE A 17 -7.87 18.11 -3.74
N LYS A 18 -7.79 16.79 -3.96
CA LYS A 18 -7.40 16.20 -5.24
C LYS A 18 -8.37 16.58 -6.36
N ALA A 19 -9.67 16.54 -6.08
CA ALA A 19 -10.70 16.94 -7.04
C ALA A 19 -10.55 18.42 -7.40
N PHE A 20 -10.40 19.31 -6.41
CA PHE A 20 -10.21 20.74 -6.67
C PHE A 20 -8.97 21.01 -7.52
N LYS A 21 -7.84 20.36 -7.23
CA LYS A 21 -6.61 20.48 -8.04
C LYS A 21 -6.74 19.92 -9.46
N ALA A 22 -7.64 18.97 -9.68
CA ALA A 22 -7.88 18.34 -10.96
C ALA A 22 -9.09 18.94 -11.70
N LEU A 23 -9.72 19.99 -11.17
CA LEU A 23 -10.99 20.50 -11.69
C LEU A 23 -10.88 20.94 -13.15
N ASP A 24 -9.75 21.53 -13.56
CA ASP A 24 -9.49 21.94 -14.95
C ASP A 24 -9.42 20.75 -15.93
N SER A 25 -9.26 19.53 -15.43
CA SER A 25 -9.25 18.29 -16.22
C SER A 25 -10.62 17.60 -16.31
N PHE A 26 -11.64 18.14 -15.65
CA PHE A 26 -12.99 17.60 -15.70
C PHE A 26 -13.60 17.85 -17.08
N ASP A 27 -14.05 16.76 -17.74
CA ASP A 27 -14.79 16.83 -18.99
C ASP A 27 -16.29 16.79 -18.69
N GLU A 28 -16.97 17.90 -19.01
CA GLU A 28 -18.41 18.12 -18.80
C GLU A 28 -19.30 17.10 -19.53
N LYS A 29 -18.75 16.32 -20.48
CA LYS A 29 -19.45 15.18 -21.09
C LYS A 29 -19.82 14.09 -20.09
N TYR A 30 -19.15 14.04 -18.94
CA TYR A 30 -19.43 13.08 -17.87
C TYR A 30 -20.12 13.75 -16.70
N ALA A 31 -20.92 13.00 -15.94
CA ALA A 31 -21.48 13.51 -14.70
C ALA A 31 -20.36 13.80 -13.69
N PHE A 32 -20.41 14.98 -13.07
CA PHE A 32 -19.45 15.39 -12.04
C PHE A 32 -19.34 14.36 -10.90
N SER A 33 -20.47 13.78 -10.49
CA SER A 33 -20.52 12.73 -9.47
C SER A 33 -19.71 11.49 -9.87
N THR A 34 -19.79 11.06 -11.13
CA THR A 34 -19.02 9.91 -11.65
C THR A 34 -17.52 10.20 -11.64
N TRP A 35 -17.12 11.39 -12.09
CA TRP A 35 -15.72 11.81 -12.08
C TRP A 35 -15.16 11.90 -10.65
N LEU A 36 -15.90 12.52 -9.73
CA LEU A 36 -15.53 12.62 -8.32
C LEU A 36 -15.45 11.23 -7.67
N TYR A 37 -16.37 10.32 -7.99
CA TYR A 37 -16.37 8.95 -7.48
C TYR A 37 -15.12 8.18 -7.94
N LYS A 38 -14.65 8.43 -9.17
CA LYS A 38 -13.40 7.84 -9.68
C LYS A 38 -12.19 8.31 -8.87
N ILE A 39 -12.12 9.60 -8.53
CA ILE A 39 -11.05 10.16 -7.68
C ILE A 39 -11.09 9.50 -6.30
N ALA A 40 -12.26 9.48 -5.66
CA ALA A 40 -12.46 8.87 -4.34
C ALA A 40 -12.07 7.39 -4.33
N THR A 41 -12.52 6.64 -5.33
CA THR A 41 -12.25 5.19 -5.45
C THR A 41 -10.77 4.92 -5.61
N ASN A 42 -10.10 5.64 -6.52
CA ASN A 42 -8.66 5.49 -6.73
C ASN A 42 -7.89 5.81 -5.45
N HIS A 43 -8.26 6.88 -4.75
CA HIS A 43 -7.62 7.25 -3.50
C HIS A 43 -7.80 6.20 -2.40
N CYS A 44 -9.02 5.67 -2.21
CA CYS A 44 -9.28 4.56 -1.30
C CYS A 44 -8.46 3.31 -1.64
N ILE A 45 -8.32 2.98 -2.93
CA ILE A 45 -7.50 1.85 -3.38
C ILE A 45 -6.03 2.09 -3.01
N ASP A 46 -5.51 3.29 -3.22
CA ASP A 46 -4.12 3.63 -2.89
C ASP A 46 -3.85 3.54 -1.38
N VAL A 47 -4.79 4.01 -0.55
CA VAL A 47 -4.69 3.85 0.92
C VAL A 47 -4.68 2.37 1.31
N LEU A 48 -5.57 1.56 0.74
CA LEU A 48 -5.61 0.12 1.01
C LEU A 48 -4.34 -0.61 0.55
N ARG A 49 -3.73 -0.18 -0.57
CA ARG A 49 -2.43 -0.71 -1.04
C ARG A 49 -1.31 -0.37 -0.08
N LYS A 50 -1.23 0.88 0.38
CA LYS A 50 -0.23 1.31 1.39
C LYS A 50 -0.36 0.51 2.68
N ARG A 51 -1.58 0.23 3.14
CA ARG A 51 -1.81 -0.58 4.35
C ARG A 51 -1.33 -2.03 4.23
N LYS A 52 -1.35 -2.60 3.03
CA LYS A 52 -0.88 -3.99 2.78
C LYS A 52 0.64 -4.12 2.73
N LEU A 53 1.37 -3.03 2.53
CA LEU A 53 2.83 -3.03 2.50
C LEU A 53 3.38 -3.04 3.94
N SER A 54 3.48 -4.23 4.53
CA SER A 54 4.26 -4.43 5.76
C SER A 54 5.75 -4.45 5.39
N THR A 55 6.34 -3.26 5.29
CA THR A 55 7.76 -3.10 4.97
C THR A 55 8.58 -3.24 6.23
N PHE A 56 9.62 -4.06 6.19
CA PHE A 56 10.64 -4.14 7.24
C PHE A 56 11.94 -3.54 6.71
N SER A 57 12.70 -2.86 7.58
CA SER A 57 14.04 -2.41 7.20
C SER A 57 14.93 -3.63 7.00
N LEU A 58 15.63 -3.71 5.86
CA LEU A 58 16.63 -4.75 5.63
C LEU A 58 17.79 -4.65 6.63
N ASP A 59 18.07 -3.43 7.09
CA ASP A 59 19.15 -3.12 8.03
C ASP A 59 18.76 -3.33 9.51
N SER A 60 17.50 -3.69 9.81
CA SER A 60 17.12 -3.89 11.22
C SER A 60 17.72 -5.19 11.76
N SER A 61 18.69 -5.08 12.67
CA SER A 61 19.17 -6.19 13.50
C SER A 61 18.19 -6.49 14.64
N ILE A 62 17.85 -7.77 14.84
CA ILE A 62 17.05 -8.21 15.98
C ILE A 62 18.00 -8.36 17.19
N GLN A 63 17.85 -7.50 18.20
CA GLN A 63 18.60 -7.62 19.44
C GLN A 63 18.06 -8.81 20.25
N THR A 64 18.90 -9.82 20.47
CA THR A 64 18.62 -10.97 21.34
C THR A 64 19.63 -10.99 22.49
N GLU A 65 19.33 -11.68 23.59
CA GLU A 65 20.24 -11.81 24.75
C GLU A 65 21.64 -12.35 24.41
N LYS A 66 21.81 -12.97 23.22
CA LYS A 66 23.08 -13.51 22.70
C LYS A 66 23.75 -12.64 21.62
N GLY A 67 23.24 -11.44 21.34
CA GLY A 67 23.79 -10.52 20.34
C GLY A 67 22.79 -10.11 19.25
N ASN A 68 23.28 -9.32 18.29
CA ASN A 68 22.51 -8.85 17.14
C ASN A 68 22.34 -9.96 16.09
N LEU A 69 21.10 -10.39 15.83
CA LEU A 69 20.77 -11.33 14.76
C LEU A 69 20.34 -10.55 13.51
N HIS A 70 21.04 -10.76 12.39
CA HIS A 70 20.60 -10.25 11.10
C HIS A 70 19.47 -11.14 10.57
N ARG A 71 18.33 -10.55 10.21
CA ARG A 71 17.16 -11.28 9.71
C ARG A 71 17.46 -11.85 8.32
N GLN A 72 17.80 -13.14 8.26
CA GLN A 72 17.87 -13.87 6.99
C GLN A 72 16.45 -14.28 6.58
N TYR A 73 16.03 -13.90 5.38
CA TYR A 73 14.81 -14.41 4.78
C TYR A 73 15.16 -15.70 4.04
N SER A 74 14.37 -16.75 4.26
CA SER A 74 14.48 -17.97 3.45
C SER A 74 14.22 -17.61 1.98
N ASP A 75 15.16 -17.97 1.11
CA ASP A 75 14.93 -17.88 -0.32
C ASP A 75 14.01 -19.02 -0.76
N ASP A 76 12.75 -18.71 -1.02
CA ASP A 76 11.76 -19.66 -1.53
C ASP A 76 11.92 -19.94 -3.03
N SER A 77 12.94 -19.37 -3.68
CA SER A 77 13.25 -19.69 -5.07
C SER A 77 13.64 -21.17 -5.24
N PHE A 78 13.30 -21.72 -6.42
CA PHE A 78 13.71 -23.06 -6.82
C PHE A 78 15.16 -22.99 -7.36
N SER A 79 16.11 -23.28 -6.49
CA SER A 79 17.52 -23.45 -6.87
C SER A 79 17.80 -24.91 -7.26
N PRO A 80 18.66 -25.18 -8.27
CA PRO A 80 19.14 -26.52 -8.60
C PRO A 80 19.70 -27.29 -7.39
N GLU A 81 20.25 -26.55 -6.41
CA GLU A 81 20.81 -27.10 -5.18
C GLU A 81 19.75 -27.76 -4.29
N LYS A 82 18.53 -27.20 -4.20
CA LYS A 82 17.42 -27.82 -3.44
C LYS A 82 16.97 -29.15 -4.04
N ALA A 83 17.07 -29.31 -5.37
CA ALA A 83 16.71 -30.55 -6.05
C ALA A 83 17.66 -31.72 -5.72
N LEU A 84 18.89 -31.41 -5.28
CA LEU A 84 19.89 -32.41 -4.90
C LEU A 84 19.78 -32.80 -3.41
N ILE A 85 19.31 -31.90 -2.55
CA ILE A 85 19.22 -32.12 -1.09
C ILE A 85 18.04 -33.03 -0.71
N TYR A 86 16.97 -33.09 -1.52
CA TYR A 86 15.79 -33.93 -1.26
C TYR A 86 15.79 -35.26 -2.02
N ARG A 87 16.97 -35.77 -2.41
CA ARG A 87 17.11 -37.07 -3.07
C ARG A 87 17.55 -38.17 -2.12
#